data_AF-W4RLI4-F1
#
_entry.id   AF-W4RLI4-F1
#
_cell.length_a   1.000
_cell.length_b   1.000
_cell.length_c   1.000
_cell.angle_alpha   90.00
_cell.angle_beta   90.00
_cell.angle_gamma   90.00
#
_symmetry.space_group_name_H-M   'P 1'
#
loop_
_entity.id
_entity.type
_entity.pdbx_description
1 polymer ?
#
loop_
_entity_poly.entity_id
_entity_poly.type
_entity_poly.pdbx_seq_one_letter_code
_entity_poly.pdbx_strand_id
1 'polypeptide(L)' 'MATNLKLKVIAEGVETASQIDLLKSLGCQEVQGYFYSPPLPSNEYETMMNREPQET' A
#
# COMPACT_ATOMS: atom_id res chain seq x y z
N MET A 1 -0.90 19.45 -3.28
CA MET A 1 -1.45 19.68 -4.64
C MET A 1 -2.55 18.69 -5.00
N ALA A 2 -2.29 17.38 -5.04
CA ALA A 2 -3.30 16.37 -5.38
C ALA A 2 -4.57 16.42 -4.50
N THR A 3 -4.42 16.66 -3.20
CA THR A 3 -5.54 16.85 -2.26
C THR A 3 -6.51 17.95 -2.69
N ASN A 4 -5.99 19.09 -3.16
CA ASN A 4 -6.82 20.22 -3.60
C ASN A 4 -7.51 19.93 -4.94
N LEU A 5 -6.93 19.02 -5.74
CA LEU A 5 -7.49 18.55 -7.00
C LEU A 5 -8.43 17.35 -6.81
N LYS A 6 -8.66 16.91 -5.57
CA LYS A 6 -9.45 15.71 -5.24
C LYS A 6 -8.95 14.45 -5.96
N LEU A 7 -7.64 14.39 -6.19
CA LEU A 7 -6.99 13.24 -6.81
C LEU A 7 -6.50 12.27 -5.74
N LYS A 8 -6.72 10.98 -5.99
CA LYS A 8 -6.08 9.90 -5.22
C LYS A 8 -4.60 9.85 -5.58
N VAL A 9 -3.76 9.57 -4.59
CA VAL A 9 -2.33 9.38 -4.76
C VAL A 9 -1.94 8.05 -4.14
N ILE A 10 -1.07 7.33 -4.83
CA ILE A 10 -0.44 6.10 -4.33
C ILE A 10 1.05 6.34 -4.22
N ALA A 11 1.64 6.01 -3.07
CA ALA A 11 3.09 5.99 -2.91
C ALA A 11 3.61 4.58 -3.19
N GLU A 12 4.44 4.43 -4.22
CA GLU A 12 5.02 3.16 -4.65
C GLU A 12 6.44 2.98 -4.10
N GLY A 13 6.85 1.72 -3.91
CA GLY A 13 8.19 1.37 -3.44
C GLY A 13 8.37 1.40 -1.92
N VAL A 14 7.31 1.17 -1.15
CA VAL A 14 7.40 1.12 0.32
C VAL A 14 7.94 -0.22 0.81
N GLU A 15 9.02 -0.18 1.57
CA GLU A 15 9.76 -1.36 2.06
C GLU A 15 9.85 -1.40 3.60
N THR A 16 9.67 -0.27 4.29
CA THR A 16 9.87 -0.19 5.75
C THR A 16 8.70 0.46 6.49
N ALA A 17 8.55 0.11 7.78
CA ALA A 17 7.56 0.74 8.66
C ALA A 17 7.80 2.25 8.83
N SER A 18 9.06 2.69 8.87
CA SER A 18 9.39 4.12 8.98
C SER A 18 8.92 4.94 7.76
N GLN A 19 8.93 4.34 6.56
CA GLN A 19 8.37 4.97 5.36
C GLN A 19 6.84 5.08 5.45
N ILE A 20 6.17 4.05 6.01
CA ILE A 20 4.72 4.09 6.28
C ILE A 20 4.38 5.23 7.23
N ASP A 21 5.10 5.35 8.34
CA ASP A 21 4.85 6.40 9.34
C ASP A 21 5.02 7.80 8.73
N LEU A 22 6.07 7.99 7.93
CA LEU A 22 6.29 9.23 7.18
C LEU A 22 5.13 9.51 6.21
N LEU A 23 4.75 8.54 5.38
CA LEU A 23 3.68 8.68 4.38
C LEU A 23 2.33 9.00 5.04
N LYS A 24 2.02 8.37 6.17
CA LYS A 24 0.83 8.68 6.99
C LYS A 24 0.88 10.12 7.49
N SER A 25 2.01 10.59 8.02
CA SER A 25 2.17 11.97 8.48
C SER A 25 2.00 13.02 7.36
N LEU A 26 2.33 12.65 6.12
CA LEU A 26 2.16 13.47 4.92
C LEU A 26 0.73 13.40 4.35
N GLY A 27 -0.16 12.61 4.95
CA GLY A 27 -1.54 12.42 4.51
C GLY A 27 -1.68 11.51 3.28
N CYS A 28 -0.67 10.71 2.95
CA CYS A 28 -0.75 9.69 1.91
C CYS A 28 -1.50 8.47 2.47
N GLN A 29 -2.59 8.07 1.82
CA GLN A 29 -3.52 7.04 2.31
C GLN A 29 -3.43 5.71 1.56
N GLU A 30 -2.91 5.72 0.34
CA GLU A 30 -2.75 4.51 -0.49
C GLU A 30 -1.26 4.29 -0.74
N VAL A 31 -0.80 3.06 -0.56
CA VAL A 31 0.62 2.69 -0.63
C VAL A 31 0.78 1.34 -1.32
N GLN A 32 1.88 1.18 -2.05
CA GLN A 32 2.28 -0.10 -2.65
C GLN A 32 3.76 -0.34 -2.37
N GLY A 33 4.09 -1.56 -1.96
CA GLY A 33 5.49 -1.99 -1.89
C GLY A 33 5.67 -3.30 -1.14
N TYR A 34 6.91 -3.76 -1.14
CA TYR A 34 7.35 -5.03 -0.55
C TYR A 34 7.07 -5.12 0.95
N PHE A 35 6.88 -3.99 1.64
CA PHE A 35 6.46 -3.96 3.04
C PHE A 35 5.15 -4.73 3.27
N TYR A 36 4.19 -4.63 2.35
CA TYR A 36 2.92 -5.35 2.44
C TYR A 36 2.97 -6.68 1.69
N SER A 37 3.43 -6.66 0.44
CA SER A 37 3.50 -7.85 -0.40
C SER A 37 4.44 -7.62 -1.59
N PRO A 38 5.25 -8.62 -1.99
CA PRO A 38 5.92 -8.58 -3.29
C PRO A 38 4.89 -8.69 -4.44
N PRO A 39 5.28 -8.42 -5.69
CA PRO A 39 4.47 -8.79 -6.85
C PRO A 39 4.21 -10.31 -6.86
N LEU A 40 2.95 -10.70 -7.05
CA LEU A 40 2.54 -12.11 -7.00
C LEU A 40 2.08 -12.59 -8.38
N PRO A 41 2.34 -13.87 -8.75
CA PRO A 41 1.63 -14.56 -9.81
C PRO A 41 0.12 -14.58 -9.56
N SER A 42 -0.68 -14.76 -10.63
CA SER A 42 -2.16 -14.67 -10.54
C SER A 42 -2.77 -15.67 -9.56
N ASN A 43 -2.29 -16.92 -9.55
CA ASN A 43 -2.78 -17.97 -8.65
C ASN A 43 -2.49 -17.65 -7.16
N GLU A 44 -1.35 -17.01 -6.88
CA GLU A 44 -0.97 -16.62 -5.53
C GLU A 44 -1.77 -15.39 -5.08
N TYR A 45 -2.00 -14.43 -5.97
CA TYR A 45 -2.85 -13.29 -5.71
C TYR A 45 -4.30 -13.70 -5.42
N GLU A 46 -4.88 -14.61 -6.20
CA GLU A 46 -6.23 -15.16 -5.94
C GLU A 46 -6.29 -15.83 -4.56
N THR A 47 -5.26 -16.59 -4.21
CA THR A 47 -5.18 -17.21 -2.88
C THR A 47 -5.11 -16.16 -1.77
N MET A 48 -4.35 -15.07 -1.97
CA MET A 48 -4.25 -13.96 -1.02
C MET A 48 -5.60 -13.23 -0.85
N MET A 49 -6.32 -12.98 -1.95
CA MET A 49 -7.60 -12.26 -1.92
C MET A 49 -8.73 -13.05 -1.25
N ASN A 50 -8.66 -14.38 -1.28
CA ASN A 50 -9.65 -15.26 -0.67
C ASN A 50 -9.42 -15.51 0.82
N ARG A 51 -8.33 -14.97 1.41
CA ARG A 51 -8.06 -15.04 2.85
C ARG A 51 -8.76 -13.90 3.57
N GLU A 52 -9.19 -14.12 4.82
CA GLU A 52 -9.66 -13.02 5.66
C GLU A 52 -8.54 -11.97 5.82
N PRO A 53 -8.87 -10.66 5.81
CA PRO A 53 -7.87 -9.61 5.97
C PRO A 53 -7.05 -9.84 7.23
N GLN A 54 -5.73 -9.96 7.09
CA GLN A 54 -4.84 -9.96 8.24
C GLN A 54 -4.68 -8.50 8.70
N GLU A 55 -5.13 -8.18 9.90
CA GLU A 55 -4.79 -6.92 10.53
C GLU A 55 -3.28 -6.89 10.80
N THR A 56 -2.58 -5.97 10.14
CA THR A 56 -1.19 -5.55 10.47
C THR A 56 -1.21 -4.26 11.27
#